data_AF-A0A5C7SPD0-F1
#
_entry.id   AF-A0A5C7SPD0-F1
#
_cell.length_a   1.000
_cell.length_b   1.000
_cell.length_c   1.000
_cell.angle_alpha   90.00
_cell.angle_beta   90.00
_cell.angle_gamma   90.00
#
_symmetry.space_group_name_H-M   'P 1'
#
loop_
_entity.id
_entity.type
_entity.pdbx_description
1 polymer ?
#
loop_
_entity_poly.entity_id
_entity_poly.type
_entity_poly.pdbx_seq_one_letter_code
_entity_poly.pdbx_strand_id
1 'polypeptide(L)' 'FMAFALAGLGYGFVPEIQARAHLARGELVDLAPEREEVVLYWHHWQVQSPVMARLAQAIGDAAGRALGGERRDPAGPG' A
#
# COMPACT_ATOMS: atom_id res chain seq x y z
N PHE A 1 7.01 13.76 -4.00
CA PHE A 1 7.29 13.51 -2.58
C PHE A 1 8.59 12.73 -2.38
N MET A 2 8.69 11.46 -2.79
CA MET A 2 9.92 10.66 -2.57
C MET A 2 11.19 11.23 -3.21
N ALA A 3 11.12 11.78 -4.43
CA ALA A 3 12.26 12.47 -5.05
C ALA A 3 12.75 13.69 -4.23
N PHE A 4 11.85 14.35 -3.51
CA PHE A 4 12.18 15.48 -2.64
C PHE A 4 12.91 15.01 -1.38
N ALA A 5 12.48 13.88 -0.81
CA ALA A 5 13.15 13.24 0.30
C ALA A 5 14.55 12.73 -0.09
N LEU A 6 14.69 12.08 -1.25
CA LEU A 6 15.98 11.60 -1.76
C LEU A 6 16.96 12.74 -2.08
N ALA A 7 16.45 13.91 -2.46
CA ALA A 7 17.26 15.11 -2.67
C ALA A 7 17.64 15.83 -1.34
N GLY A 8 17.22 15.30 -0.18
CA GLY A 8 17.48 15.92 1.12
C GLY A 8 16.69 17.21 1.37
N LEU A 9 15.64 17.47 0.59
CA LEU A 9 14.89 18.72 0.67
C LEU A 9 13.72 18.66 1.67
N GLY A 10 13.37 17.47 2.18
CA GLY A 10 12.33 17.30 3.20
C GLY A 10 12.09 15.84 3.61
N TYR A 11 11.06 15.61 4.42
CA TYR A 11 10.69 14.31 4.97
C TYR A 11 9.16 14.11 4.97
N GLY A 12 8.70 12.91 5.33
CA GLY A 12 7.28 12.59 5.57
C GLY A 12 6.96 11.11 5.37
N PHE A 13 5.67 10.77 5.34
CA PHE A 13 5.20 9.39 5.22
C PHE A 13 5.40 8.82 3.81
N VAL A 14 6.27 7.83 3.69
CA VAL A 14 6.50 7.07 2.46
C VAL A 14 5.94 5.65 2.64
N PRO A 15 5.15 5.12 1.70
CA PRO A 15 4.76 3.71 1.73
C PRO A 15 5.97 2.79 1.78
N GLU A 16 5.97 1.81 2.68
CA GLU A 16 7.11 0.90 2.90
C GLU A 16 7.59 0.22 1.62
N ILE A 17 6.65 -0.18 0.74
CA ILE A 17 6.97 -0.82 -0.55
C ILE A 17 7.88 0.04 -1.42
N GLN A 18 7.77 1.36 -1.30
CA GLN A 18 8.60 2.30 -2.03
C GLN A 18 9.90 2.62 -1.27
N ALA A 19 9.84 2.76 0.06
CA ALA A 19 10.99 3.14 0.87
C ALA A 19 12.03 2.02 1.03
N ARG A 20 11.60 0.74 1.04
CA ARG A 20 12.43 -0.43 1.41
C ARG A 20 13.78 -0.46 0.71
N ALA A 21 13.80 -0.24 -0.61
CA ALA A 21 15.02 -0.32 -1.40
C ALA A 21 15.98 0.85 -1.11
N HIS A 22 15.45 2.04 -0.85
CA HIS A 22 16.24 3.24 -0.53
C HIS A 22 16.80 3.18 0.90
N LEU A 23 16.01 2.67 1.86
CA LEU A 23 16.46 2.40 3.22
C LEU A 23 17.61 1.38 3.22
N ALA A 24 17.48 0.27 2.48
CA ALA A 24 18.51 -0.76 2.38
C ALA A 24 19.82 -0.23 1.76
N ARG A 25 19.76 0.76 0.87
CA ARG A 25 20.92 1.43 0.27
C ARG A 25 21.47 2.58 1.11
N GLY A 26 20.82 2.95 2.21
CA GLY A 26 21.19 4.10 3.05
C GLY A 26 20.91 5.46 2.39
N GLU A 27 20.11 5.50 1.33
CA GLU A 27 19.71 6.75 0.66
C GLU A 27 18.60 7.49 1.44
N LEU A 28 17.86 6.73 2.26
CA LEU A 28 16.89 7.26 3.23
C LEU A 28 17.21 6.68 4.61
N VAL A 29 16.75 7.37 5.64
CA VAL A 29 16.78 6.91 7.03
C VAL A 29 15.36 6.93 7.59
N ASP A 30 15.05 5.99 8.47
CA ASP A 30 13.79 5.97 9.20
C ASP A 30 13.84 6.99 10.34
N LEU A 31 12.97 8.00 10.27
CA LEU A 31 12.88 9.08 11.27
C LEU A 31 11.91 8.76 12.39
N ALA A 32 10.98 7.83 12.18
CA ALA A 32 9.91 7.48 13.10
C ALA A 32 9.61 5.98 12.95
N PRO A 33 10.20 5.12 13.80
CA PRO A 33 10.12 3.67 13.65
C PRO A 33 8.72 3.08 13.90
N GLU A 34 7.79 3.90 14.41
CA GLU A 34 6.38 3.54 14.54
C GLU A 34 5.71 3.54 13.15
N ARG A 35 4.95 2.48 12.87
CA ARG A 35 4.26 2.32 11.61
C ARG A 35 2.84 2.84 11.70
N GLU A 36 2.47 3.70 10.77
CA GLU A 36 1.07 4.10 10.56
C GLU A 36 0.41 3.11 9.59
N GLU A 37 -0.69 2.48 10.02
CA GLU A 37 -1.44 1.56 9.18
C GLU A 37 -2.56 2.27 8.43
N VAL A 38 -2.58 2.13 7.10
CA VAL A 38 -3.62 2.71 6.25
C VAL A 38 -4.43 1.59 5.59
N VAL A 39 -5.72 1.54 5.90
CA VAL A 39 -6.65 0.57 5.29
C VAL A 39 -7.00 1.00 3.87
N LEU A 40 -6.84 0.08 2.91
CA LEU A 40 -7.18 0.31 1.50
C LEU A 40 -8.48 -0.40 1.12
N TYR A 41 -9.29 0.28 0.31
CA TYR A 41 -10.56 -0.24 -0.20
C TYR A 41 -10.54 -0.26 -1.72
N TRP A 42 -11.12 -1.31 -2.31
CA TRP A 42 -11.42 -1.38 -3.72
C TRP A 42 -12.93 -1.20 -3.93
N HIS A 43 -13.34 -0.09 -4.53
CA HIS A 43 -14.73 0.19 -4.84
C HIS A 43 -15.09 -0.32 -6.23
N HIS A 44 -16.13 -1.14 -6.33
CA HIS A 44 -16.63 -1.67 -7.58
C HIS A 44 -18.16 -1.72 -7.60
N TRP A 45 -18.73 -1.76 -8.81
CA TRP A 45 -20.16 -1.98 -9.00
C TRP A 45 -20.54 -3.43 -8.66
N GLN A 46 -21.75 -3.65 -8.12
CA GLN A 46 -22.23 -4.99 -7.76
C GLN A 46 -22.54 -5.86 -8.98
N VAL A 47 -23.05 -5.26 -10.07
CA VAL A 47 -23.25 -5.97 -11.33
C VAL A 47 -21.94 -5.96 -12.09
N GLN A 48 -21.26 -7.10 -12.11
CA GLN A 48 -19.96 -7.26 -12.76
C GLN A 48 -20.10 -8.12 -14.01
N SER A 49 -19.58 -7.61 -15.13
CA SER A 49 -19.30 -8.49 -16.25
C SER A 49 -18.22 -9.51 -15.83
N PRO A 50 -18.12 -10.69 -16.50
CA PRO A 50 -17.08 -11.67 -16.19
C PRO A 50 -15.64 -11.09 -16.22
N VAL A 51 -15.41 -10.05 -17.03
CA VAL A 51 -14.12 -9.35 -17.11
C VAL A 51 -13.86 -8.55 -15.83
N MET A 52 -14.87 -7.86 -15.28
CA MET A 52 -14.73 -7.10 -14.04
C MET A 52 -14.50 -8.02 -12.83
N ALA A 53 -15.13 -9.20 -12.81
CA ALA A 53 -14.87 -10.21 -11.78
C ALA A 53 -13.40 -10.67 -11.81
N ARG A 54 -12.84 -10.94 -13.00
CA ARG A 54 -11.42 -11.29 -13.16
C ARG A 54 -10.50 -10.16 -12.73
N LEU A 55 -10.85 -8.91 -13.03
CA LEU A 55 -10.09 -7.74 -12.58
C LEU A 55 -10.10 -7.62 -11.06
N ALA A 56 -11.25 -7.79 -10.42
CA ALA A 56 -11.37 -7.74 -8.96
C ALA A 56 -10.48 -8.81 -8.28
N GLN A 57 -10.47 -10.03 -8.82
CA GLN A 57 -9.56 -11.08 -8.34
C GLN A 57 -8.08 -10.69 -8.53
N ALA A 58 -7.71 -10.21 -9.72
CA ALA A 58 -6.33 -9.81 -10.00
C ALA A 58 -5.84 -8.68 -9.07
N ILE A 59 -6.71 -7.71 -8.76
CA ILE A 59 -6.42 -6.63 -7.80
C ILE A 59 -6.24 -7.22 -6.39
N GLY A 60 -7.15 -8.09 -5.95
CA GLY A 60 -7.06 -8.73 -4.64
C GLY A 60 -5.80 -9.57 -4.46
N ASP A 61 -5.36 -10.25 -5.51
CA ASP A 61 -4.13 -11.04 -5.53
C ASP A 61 -2.88 -10.16 -5.51
N ALA A 62 -2.88 -9.09 -6.33
CA ALA A 62 -1.78 -8.14 -6.35
C ALA A 62 -1.64 -7.40 -5.00
N ALA A 63 -2.76 -7.02 -4.40
CA ALA A 63 -2.79 -6.42 -3.06
C ALA A 63 -2.21 -7.37 -2.01
N GLY A 64 -2.59 -8.65 -2.01
CA GLY A 64 -2.05 -9.63 -1.06
C GLY A 64 -0.54 -9.91 -1.20
N ARG A 65 0.05 -9.65 -2.37
CA ARG A 65 1.51 -9.75 -2.57
C ARG A 65 2.25 -8.46 -2.22
N ALA A 66 1.63 -7.31 -2.48
CA ALA A 66 2.27 -6.00 -2.35
C ALA A 66 2.12 -5.39 -0.96
N LEU A 67 1.03 -5.72 -0.25
CA LEU A 67 0.68 -5.18 1.06
C LEU A 67 0.90 -6.28 2.10
N GLY A 68 1.69 -5.99 3.13
CA GLY A 68 1.97 -6.94 4.22
C GLY A 68 0.85 -7.07 5.27
N GLY A 69 -0.31 -6.48 5.02
CA GLY A 69 -1.45 -6.46 5.94
C GLY A 69 -2.46 -7.58 5.66
N GLU A 70 -3.22 -7.96 6.69
CA GLU A 70 -4.30 -8.92 6.54
C GLU A 70 -5.44 -8.36 5.69
N ARG A 71 -6.05 -9.23 4.87
CA ARG A 71 -7.23 -8.86 4.09
C ARG A 71 -8.41 -8.69 5.07
N ARG A 72 -8.70 -7.46 5.45
CA ARG A 72 -9.82 -7.19 6.36
C ARG A 72 -11.13 -7.22 5.58
N ASP A 73 -12.02 -8.12 5.97
CA ASP A 73 -13.39 -8.15 5.44
C ASP A 73 -14.09 -6.85 5.88
N PRO A 74 -14.66 -6.04 4.97
CA PRO A 74 -15.34 -4.79 5.33
C PRO A 74 -16.55 -5.02 6.26
N ALA A 75 -17.02 -6.26 6.42
CA ALA A 75 -18.02 -6.67 7.40
C ALA A 75 -17.37 -7.20 8.70
N GLY A 76 -17.00 -6.31 9.62
CA GLY A 76 -16.86 -6.68 11.05
C GLY A 76 -18.23 -6.99 11.67
N PRO A 77 -18.31 -7.66 12.83
CA PRO A 77 -19.58 -8.17 13.36
C PRO A 77 -20.55 -7.01 13.63
N GLY A 78 -21.77 -7.16 13.14
CA GLY A 78 -22.91 -6.32 13.54
C GLY A 78 -23.33 -6.57 14.98
#